data_AF-A0A1A7X272-F1
#
_entry.id   AF-A0A1A7X272-F1
#
_cell.length_a   1.000
_cell.length_b   1.000
_cell.length_c   1.000
_cell.angle_alpha   90.00
_cell.angle_beta   90.00
_cell.angle_gamma   90.00
#
_symmetry.space_group_name_H-M   'P 1'
#
loop_
_entity.id
_entity.type
_entity.pdbx_description
1 polymer ?
#
loop_
_entity_poly.entity_id
_entity_poly.type
_entity_poly.pdbx_seq_one_letter_code
_entity_poly.pdbx_strand_id
1 'polypeptide(L)'
;FGESAGGMSVSLLLLSPLSDGLFHRAIAESGTSALDMLLTSDPVPTMQMVAKASGCSLESTERIGDCVRNLNIDTILEIGKDKNLRFPINTDGHFLLKPVHELLHKHEVLTVPFMTGINDHEGGFVLAEFFVPPNWTEGMDRE
;
A
#
# COMPACT_ATOMS: atom_id res chain seq x y z
N PHE A 1 -4.27 -16.21 4.21
CA PHE A 1 -4.98 -15.70 3.02
C PHE A 1 -5.29 -14.24 3.24
N GLY A 2 -5.61 -13.49 2.19
CA GLY A 2 -6.01 -12.09 2.30
C GLY A 2 -6.65 -11.59 1.02
N GLU A 3 -7.48 -10.56 1.14
CA GLU A 3 -8.23 -9.90 0.07
C GLU A 3 -7.75 -8.44 -0.09
N SER A 4 -7.77 -7.89 -1.31
CA SER A 4 -7.37 -6.52 -1.63
C SER A 4 -5.97 -6.18 -1.10
N ALA A 5 -5.83 -5.22 -0.19
CA ALA A 5 -4.57 -4.91 0.48
C ALA A 5 -3.99 -6.10 1.26
N GLY A 6 -4.85 -6.96 1.81
CA GLY A 6 -4.44 -8.24 2.39
C GLY A 6 -3.94 -9.23 1.35
N GLY A 7 -4.55 -9.27 0.16
CA GLY A 7 -4.08 -10.08 -0.98
C GLY A 7 -2.71 -9.63 -1.48
N MET A 8 -2.51 -8.31 -1.61
CA MET A 8 -1.20 -7.71 -1.88
C MET A 8 -0.19 -8.10 -0.80
N SER A 9 -0.58 -8.03 0.48
CA SER A 9 0.30 -8.41 1.60
C SER A 9 0.72 -9.88 1.52
N VAL A 10 -0.21 -10.79 1.23
CA VAL A 10 0.12 -12.22 0.98
C VAL A 10 1.10 -12.36 -0.18
N SER A 11 0.85 -11.65 -1.29
CA SER A 11 1.73 -11.67 -2.46
C SER A 11 3.13 -11.13 -2.15
N LEU A 12 3.25 -10.10 -1.32
CA LEU A 12 4.53 -9.52 -0.89
C LEU A 12 5.29 -10.42 0.10
N LEU A 13 4.57 -11.10 1.00
CA LEU A 13 5.18 -12.06 1.92
C LEU A 13 5.82 -13.23 1.17
N LEU A 14 5.27 -13.63 0.01
CA LEU A 14 5.91 -14.61 -0.87
C LEU A 14 7.24 -14.10 -1.49
N LEU A 15 7.47 -12.79 -1.51
CA LEU A 15 8.71 -12.18 -2.04
C LEU A 15 9.73 -11.87 -0.95
N SER A 16 9.34 -11.89 0.32
CA SER A 16 10.21 -11.53 1.43
C SER A 16 10.93 -12.77 1.99
N PRO A 17 12.27 -12.78 2.02
CA PRO A 17 13.01 -13.88 2.66
C PRO A 17 12.73 -13.97 4.17
N LEU A 18 12.28 -12.88 4.80
CA LEU A 18 11.90 -12.87 6.22
C LEU A 18 10.68 -13.74 6.52
N SER A 19 9.93 -14.14 5.48
CA SER A 19 8.73 -14.95 5.63
C SER A 19 8.97 -16.44 5.33
N ASP A 20 10.21 -16.82 4.98
CA ASP A 20 10.55 -18.21 4.67
C ASP A 20 10.28 -19.13 5.88
N GLY A 21 9.64 -20.25 5.63
CA GLY A 21 9.23 -21.21 6.65
C GLY A 21 8.10 -20.77 7.59
N LEU A 22 7.54 -19.55 7.47
CA LEU A 22 6.48 -19.07 8.36
C LEU A 22 5.07 -19.51 7.92
N PHE A 23 4.90 -19.92 6.67
CA PHE A 23 3.65 -20.46 6.15
C PHE A 23 3.89 -21.54 5.10
N HIS A 24 2.87 -22.37 4.90
CA HIS A 24 2.95 -23.55 4.03
C HIS A 24 2.13 -23.42 2.74
N ARG A 25 1.22 -22.44 2.69
CA ARG A 25 0.29 -22.17 1.56
C ARG A 25 -0.13 -20.71 1.60
N ALA A 26 -0.46 -20.15 0.44
CA ALA A 26 -0.90 -18.76 0.31
C ALA A 26 -2.15 -18.65 -0.58
N ILE A 27 -3.05 -17.73 -0.23
CA ILE A 27 -4.19 -17.36 -1.06
C ILE A 27 -4.27 -15.83 -1.09
N ALA A 28 -4.19 -15.24 -2.28
CA ALA A 28 -4.27 -13.79 -2.52
C ALA A 28 -5.47 -13.49 -3.41
N GLU A 29 -6.48 -12.86 -2.86
CA GLU A 29 -7.75 -12.54 -3.53
C GLU A 29 -7.74 -11.05 -3.91
N SER A 30 -8.00 -10.73 -5.18
CA SER A 30 -8.19 -9.34 -5.65
C SER A 30 -7.04 -8.39 -5.30
N GLY A 31 -5.82 -8.91 -5.17
CA GLY A 31 -4.64 -8.15 -4.75
C GLY A 31 -3.34 -8.86 -5.12
N THR A 32 -2.37 -8.10 -5.64
CA THR A 32 -1.08 -8.61 -6.13
C THR A 32 0.07 -7.67 -5.81
N SER A 33 1.26 -8.22 -5.57
CA SER A 33 2.48 -7.44 -5.41
C SER A 33 2.94 -6.79 -6.73
N ALA A 34 2.40 -7.21 -7.88
CA ALA A 34 2.75 -6.68 -9.21
C ALA A 34 2.07 -5.33 -9.56
N LEU A 35 1.57 -4.59 -8.56
CA LEU A 35 1.01 -3.25 -8.75
C LEU A 35 2.08 -2.18 -8.48
N ASP A 36 2.94 -1.95 -9.48
CA ASP A 36 4.09 -1.03 -9.38
C ASP A 36 3.71 0.39 -8.94
N MET A 37 2.50 0.85 -9.27
CA MET A 37 2.00 2.18 -8.87
C MET A 37 1.83 2.37 -7.35
N LEU A 38 1.84 1.27 -6.57
CA LEU A 38 1.72 1.29 -5.11
C LEU A 38 3.07 1.06 -4.42
N LEU A 39 4.15 0.88 -5.17
CA LEU A 39 5.50 0.66 -4.67
C LEU A 39 6.35 1.92 -4.83
N THR A 40 7.29 2.13 -3.91
CA THR A 40 8.33 3.14 -4.07
C THR A 40 9.68 2.62 -3.58
N SER A 41 10.76 3.07 -4.22
CA SER A 41 12.12 2.96 -3.69
C SER A 41 12.59 4.25 -3.03
N ASP A 42 11.82 5.34 -3.16
CA ASP A 42 12.10 6.63 -2.54
C ASP A 42 10.89 7.10 -1.72
N PRO A 43 10.88 6.86 -0.40
CA PRO A 43 9.81 7.35 0.49
C PRO A 43 9.99 8.81 0.93
N VAL A 44 11.12 9.46 0.59
CA VAL A 44 11.45 10.81 1.08
C VAL A 44 10.40 11.85 0.66
N PRO A 45 9.87 11.86 -0.57
CA PRO A 45 8.83 12.82 -0.96
C PRO A 45 7.55 12.70 -0.11
N THR A 46 7.05 11.48 0.12
CA THR A 46 5.87 11.25 0.98
C THR A 46 6.15 11.70 2.40
N MET A 47 7.33 11.37 2.95
CA MET A 47 7.75 11.82 4.28
C MET A 47 7.77 13.36 4.39
N GLN A 48 8.27 14.07 3.37
CA GLN A 48 8.27 15.54 3.35
C GLN A 48 6.85 16.12 3.24
N MET A 49 5.94 15.46 2.52
CA MET A 49 4.52 15.88 2.48
C MET A 49 3.85 15.74 3.84
N VAL A 50 4.07 14.61 4.54
CA VAL A 50 3.61 14.40 5.93
C VAL A 50 4.14 15.50 6.84
N ALA A 51 5.44 15.81 6.75
CA ALA A 51 6.07 16.84 7.56
C ALA A 51 5.47 18.23 7.32
N LYS A 52 5.21 18.59 6.06
CA LYS A 52 4.52 19.85 5.72
C LYS A 52 3.10 19.91 6.27
N ALA A 53 2.33 18.82 6.14
CA ALA A 53 0.95 18.75 6.61
C ALA A 53 0.85 18.81 8.15
N SER A 54 1.87 18.32 8.85
CA SER A 54 1.95 18.30 10.32
C SER A 54 2.66 19.50 10.94
N GLY A 55 3.23 20.40 10.13
CA GLY A 55 4.04 21.52 10.62
C GLY A 55 5.42 21.12 11.17
N CYS A 56 5.88 19.91 10.87
CA CYS A 56 7.21 19.43 11.27
C CYS A 56 8.34 20.10 10.47
N SER A 57 9.52 20.23 11.11
CA SER A 57 10.74 20.72 10.45
C SER A 57 11.13 19.83 9.27
N LEU A 58 11.59 20.43 8.17
CA LEU A 58 12.10 19.74 6.98
C LEU A 58 13.64 19.69 6.94
N GLU A 59 14.32 20.07 8.02
CA GLU A 59 15.79 20.21 8.05
C GLU A 59 16.53 18.89 7.83
N SER A 60 15.99 17.78 8.34
CA SER A 60 16.57 16.43 8.17
C SER A 60 15.52 15.34 8.39
N THR A 61 15.79 14.14 7.87
CA THR A 61 14.96 12.94 8.08
C THR A 61 14.81 12.59 9.56
N GLU A 62 15.88 12.77 10.36
CA GLU A 62 15.87 12.56 11.81
C GLU A 62 14.89 13.51 12.51
N ARG A 63 14.97 14.82 12.23
CA ARG A 63 14.07 15.81 12.82
C ARG A 63 12.62 15.63 12.39
N ILE A 64 12.38 15.21 11.14
CA ILE A 64 11.04 14.85 10.70
C ILE A 64 10.53 13.66 11.51
N GLY A 65 11.32 12.59 11.62
CA GLY A 65 10.95 11.39 12.36
C GLY A 65 10.64 11.68 13.83
N ASP A 66 11.47 12.47 14.50
CA ASP A 66 11.26 12.87 15.90
C ASP A 66 9.99 13.69 16.08
N CYS A 67 9.71 14.62 15.18
CA CYS A 67 8.48 15.40 15.22
C CYS A 67 7.23 14.54 14.99
N VAL A 68 7.23 13.72 13.93
CA VAL A 68 6.09 12.87 13.57
C VAL A 68 5.72 11.89 14.68
N ARG A 69 6.72 11.31 15.38
CA ARG A 69 6.48 10.42 16.54
C ARG A 69 5.78 11.10 17.72
N ASN A 70 5.86 12.42 17.82
CA ASN A 70 5.25 13.20 18.91
C ASN A 70 3.93 13.86 18.52
N LEU A 71 3.41 13.61 17.31
CA LEU A 71 2.10 14.11 16.90
C LEU A 71 0.98 13.44 17.72
N ASN A 72 -0.06 14.23 18.01
CA ASN A 72 -1.27 13.69 18.61
C ASN A 72 -2.05 12.84 17.57
N ILE A 73 -2.85 11.90 18.06
CA ILE A 73 -3.61 10.99 17.19
C ILE A 73 -4.57 11.73 16.27
N ASP A 74 -5.19 12.83 16.71
CA ASP A 74 -6.15 13.58 15.89
C ASP A 74 -5.46 14.18 14.66
N THR A 75 -4.24 14.70 14.82
CA THR A 75 -3.42 15.20 13.71
C THR A 75 -3.04 14.09 12.74
N ILE A 76 -2.68 12.91 13.25
CA ILE A 76 -2.38 11.73 12.41
C ILE A 76 -3.62 11.32 11.61
N LEU A 77 -4.79 11.30 12.24
CA LEU A 77 -6.05 10.96 11.58
C LEU A 77 -6.44 11.98 10.51
N GLU A 78 -6.26 13.27 10.77
CA GLU A 78 -6.51 14.31 9.76
C GLU A 78 -5.57 14.20 8.56
N ILE A 79 -4.28 13.93 8.79
CA ILE A 79 -3.32 13.66 7.72
C ILE A 79 -3.74 12.42 6.92
N GLY A 80 -4.21 11.37 7.59
CA GLY A 80 -4.69 10.14 6.95
C GLY A 80 -5.95 10.32 6.09
N LYS A 81 -6.70 11.42 6.26
CA LYS A 81 -7.86 11.76 5.44
C LYS A 81 -7.51 12.54 4.17
N ASP A 82 -6.29 13.07 4.05
CA ASP A 82 -5.88 13.82 2.87
C ASP A 82 -5.73 12.89 1.66
N LYS A 83 -6.67 13.00 0.72
CA LYS A 83 -6.68 12.19 -0.51
C LYS A 83 -5.50 12.46 -1.45
N ASN A 84 -4.78 13.57 -1.27
CA ASN A 84 -3.57 13.88 -2.02
C ASN A 84 -2.34 13.16 -1.46
N LEU A 85 -2.41 12.68 -0.22
CA LEU A 85 -1.32 12.00 0.44
C LEU A 85 -1.47 10.48 0.27
N ARG A 86 -0.50 9.86 -0.39
CA ARG A 86 -0.45 8.40 -0.57
C ARG A 86 0.76 7.83 0.15
N PHE A 87 0.54 6.70 0.81
CA PHE A 87 1.57 5.95 1.52
C PHE A 87 1.89 4.68 0.72
N PRO A 88 2.87 4.74 -0.21
CA PRO A 88 3.29 3.58 -0.97
C PRO A 88 3.99 2.54 -0.07
N ILE A 89 4.05 1.31 -0.55
CA ILE A 89 4.83 0.23 0.03
C ILE A 89 6.29 0.44 -0.36
N ASN A 90 7.17 0.42 0.64
CA ASN A 90 8.59 0.70 0.42
C ASN A 90 9.35 -0.57 0.01
N THR A 91 10.18 -0.44 -1.02
CA THR A 91 11.28 -1.37 -1.27
C THR A 91 12.47 -0.94 -0.42
N ASP A 92 12.66 -1.58 0.72
CA ASP A 92 13.54 -1.13 1.80
C ASP A 92 14.92 -1.83 1.82
N GLY A 93 15.13 -2.82 0.96
CA GLY A 93 16.35 -3.64 0.95
C GLY A 93 16.42 -4.64 2.11
N HIS A 94 15.36 -4.78 2.92
CA HIS A 94 15.31 -5.67 4.08
C HIS A 94 14.10 -6.60 4.03
N PHE A 95 12.89 -6.06 4.08
CA PHE A 95 11.66 -6.82 3.82
C PHE A 95 11.56 -7.20 2.33
N LEU A 96 11.79 -6.23 1.44
CA LEU A 96 11.92 -6.45 -0.01
C LEU A 96 13.35 -6.13 -0.42
N LEU A 97 14.11 -7.17 -0.77
CA LEU A 97 15.54 -7.00 -1.10
C LEU A 97 15.78 -6.21 -2.40
N LYS A 98 14.82 -6.23 -3.33
CA LYS A 98 14.89 -5.64 -4.66
C LYS A 98 13.50 -5.17 -5.09
N PRO A 99 13.40 -4.32 -6.13
CA PRO A 99 12.12 -3.98 -6.73
C PRO A 99 11.33 -5.24 -7.11
N VAL A 100 10.02 -5.23 -6.88
CA VAL A 100 9.15 -6.41 -7.05
C VAL A 100 9.23 -6.99 -8.47
N HIS A 101 9.24 -6.13 -9.49
CA HIS A 101 9.35 -6.59 -10.89
C HIS A 101 10.62 -7.42 -11.13
N GLU A 102 11.73 -7.12 -10.46
CA GLU A 102 12.96 -7.92 -10.57
C GLU A 102 12.83 -9.27 -9.88
N LEU A 103 12.27 -9.29 -8.67
CA LEU A 103 12.06 -10.53 -7.89
C LEU A 103 11.18 -11.51 -8.68
N LEU A 104 10.08 -11.01 -9.25
CA LEU A 104 9.17 -11.78 -10.08
C LEU A 104 9.85 -12.29 -11.36
N HIS A 105 10.59 -11.44 -12.08
CA HIS A 105 11.26 -11.83 -13.31
C HIS A 105 12.36 -12.88 -13.08
N LYS A 106 13.09 -12.78 -11.96
CA LYS A 106 14.15 -13.71 -11.57
C LYS A 106 13.61 -14.96 -10.86
N HIS A 107 12.30 -15.06 -10.65
CA HIS A 107 11.65 -16.14 -9.89
C HIS A 107 12.22 -16.28 -8.46
N GLU A 108 12.62 -15.15 -7.86
CA GLU A 108 13.06 -15.05 -6.47
C GLU A 108 11.83 -14.98 -5.56
N VAL A 109 11.09 -16.09 -5.49
CA VAL A 109 9.81 -16.21 -4.78
C VAL A 109 9.77 -17.47 -3.91
N LEU A 110 9.15 -17.37 -2.73
CA LEU A 110 8.90 -18.52 -1.86
C LEU A 110 7.94 -19.48 -2.56
N THR A 111 8.41 -20.71 -2.77
CA THR A 111 7.66 -21.72 -3.53
C THR A 111 6.79 -22.55 -2.59
N VAL A 112 5.54 -22.09 -2.41
CA VAL A 112 4.48 -22.83 -1.72
C VAL A 112 3.24 -22.93 -2.61
N PRO A 113 2.32 -23.87 -2.37
CA PRO A 113 1.02 -23.86 -3.05
C PRO A 113 0.35 -22.50 -2.92
N PHE A 114 0.07 -21.88 -4.06
CA PHE A 114 -0.49 -20.54 -4.17
C PHE A 114 -1.77 -20.56 -4.98
N MET A 115 -2.81 -19.93 -4.45
CA MET A 115 -4.07 -19.69 -5.14
C MET A 115 -4.29 -18.19 -5.23
N THR A 116 -4.75 -17.72 -6.38
CA THR A 116 -5.11 -16.32 -6.56
C THR A 116 -6.29 -16.21 -7.50
N GLY A 117 -7.00 -15.09 -7.43
CA GLY A 117 -8.20 -14.85 -8.19
C GLY A 117 -8.59 -13.39 -8.11
N ILE A 118 -9.50 -12.99 -9.01
CA ILE A 118 -10.09 -11.66 -9.07
C ILE A 118 -11.60 -11.82 -9.22
N ASN A 119 -12.34 -10.77 -8.90
CA ASN A 119 -13.75 -10.65 -9.21
C ASN A 119 -13.95 -10.08 -10.63
N ASP A 120 -15.11 -10.35 -11.23
CA ASP A 120 -15.45 -9.82 -12.57
C ASP A 120 -15.49 -8.28 -12.62
N HIS A 121 -15.72 -7.63 -11.47
CA HIS A 121 -15.98 -6.18 -11.38
C HIS A 121 -15.18 -5.47 -10.27
N GLU A 122 -13.86 -5.67 -10.19
CA GLU A 122 -12.98 -5.10 -9.14
C GLU A 122 -13.12 -3.58 -8.97
N GLY A 123 -13.31 -2.84 -10.07
CA GLY A 123 -13.45 -1.38 -10.06
C GLY A 123 -14.87 -0.88 -9.81
N GLY A 124 -15.88 -1.76 -9.78
CA GLY A 124 -17.28 -1.34 -9.79
C GLY A 124 -17.67 -0.43 -8.62
N PHE A 125 -17.13 -0.70 -7.43
CA PHE A 125 -17.41 0.09 -6.23
C PHE A 125 -16.58 1.38 -6.14
N VAL A 126 -15.43 1.46 -6.82
CA VAL A 126 -14.45 2.55 -6.68
C VAL A 126 -14.50 3.55 -7.83
N LEU A 127 -14.72 3.07 -9.05
CA LEU A 127 -14.66 3.90 -10.26
C LEU A 127 -15.65 5.07 -10.18
N ALA A 128 -16.82 4.86 -9.57
CA ALA A 128 -17.78 5.92 -9.40
C ALA A 128 -17.26 7.05 -8.47
N GLU A 129 -16.59 6.70 -7.37
CA GLU A 129 -15.99 7.67 -6.44
C GLU A 129 -14.80 8.45 -7.04
N PHE A 130 -14.09 7.86 -8.01
CA PHE A 130 -12.92 8.49 -8.64
C PHE A 130 -13.26 9.34 -9.87
N PHE A 131 -14.25 8.93 -10.66
CA PHE A 131 -14.54 9.52 -11.97
C PHE A 131 -15.85 10.29 -12.03
N VAL A 132 -16.71 10.19 -11.01
CA VAL A 132 -18.05 10.77 -11.02
C VAL A 132 -18.13 11.86 -9.93
N PRO A 133 -18.83 12.99 -10.16
CA PRO A 133 -18.87 14.09 -9.21
C PRO A 133 -19.34 13.68 -7.80
N PRO A 134 -18.92 14.37 -6.71
CA PRO A 134 -19.21 13.95 -5.33
C PRO A 134 -20.69 13.70 -5.00
N ASN A 135 -21.61 14.32 -5.74
CA ASN A 135 -23.05 14.20 -5.56
C ASN A 135 -23.70 13.24 -6.57
N TRP A 136 -22.93 12.35 -7.20
CA TRP A 136 -23.47 11.49 -8.26
C TRP A 136 -24.55 10.52 -7.80
N THR A 137 -24.57 10.21 -6.50
CA THR A 137 -25.62 9.42 -5.86
C THR A 137 -26.84 10.25 -5.43
N GLU A 138 -26.82 11.58 -5.59
CA GLU A 138 -27.92 12.46 -5.19
C GLU A 138 -29.12 12.25 -6.12
N GLY A 139 -30.25 11.79 -5.54
CA GLY A 139 -31.44 11.45 -6.30
C GLY A 139 -31.46 10.02 -6.88
N MET A 140 -30.45 9.19 -6.58
CA MET A 140 -30.51 7.76 -6.87
C MET A 140 -31.25 7.03 -5.74
N ASP A 141 -32.33 6.37 -6.11
CA ASP A 141 -33.05 5.39 -5.30
C ASP A 141 -32.43 4.00 -5.46
N ARG A 142 -32.70 3.13 -4.49
CA ARG A 142 -32.16 1.76 -4.41
C ARG A 142 -32.90 0.76 -5.32
N GLU A 143 -33.86 1.24 -6.11
CA GLU A 143 -34.74 0.44 -6.98
C GLU A 143 -34.15 0.25 -8.39
#